data_AF-A0A229VXZ3-F1
#
_entry.id   AF-A0A229VXZ3-F1
#
_cell.length_a   1.000
_cell.length_b   1.000
_cell.length_c   1.000
_cell.angle_alpha   90.00
_cell.angle_beta   90.00
_cell.angle_gamma   90.00
#
_symmetry.space_group_name_H-M   'P 1'
#
loop_
_entity.id
_entity.type
_entity.pdbx_description
1 polymer ?
#
loop_
_entity_poly.entity_id
_entity_poly.type
_entity_poly.pdbx_seq_one_letter_code
_entity_poly.pdbx_strand_id
1 'polypeptide(L)' 'MSVPTTTMRIDPELKDEANKVLGELGLSLSGAVTIFLKAVVREQGLPIDMSIKPDKTDESNR' A
#
# COMPACT_ATOMS: atom_id res chain seq x y z
N MET A 1 -18.36 13.69 -14.24
CA MET A 1 -16.98 13.96 -13.78
C MET A 1 -16.08 12.94 -14.43
N SER A 2 -15.01 13.36 -15.12
CA SER A 2 -14.01 12.41 -15.66
C SER A 2 -13.06 12.04 -14.53
N VAL A 3 -12.88 10.75 -14.26
CA VAL A 3 -11.84 10.30 -13.33
C VAL A 3 -10.53 10.30 -14.12
N PRO A 4 -9.55 11.15 -13.77
CA PRO A 4 -8.29 11.20 -14.48
C PRO A 4 -7.58 9.84 -14.38
N THR A 5 -7.01 9.38 -15.49
CA THR A 5 -6.18 8.17 -15.51
C THR A 5 -4.79 8.50 -15.00
N THR A 6 -4.32 7.74 -14.01
CA THR A 6 -2.95 7.82 -13.49
C THR A 6 -2.17 6.60 -13.99
N THR A 7 -1.09 6.84 -14.73
CA THR A 7 -0.18 5.78 -15.21
C THR A 7 1.05 5.73 -14.32
N MET A 8 1.35 4.55 -13.78
CA MET A 8 2.52 4.30 -12.93
C MET A 8 3.32 3.13 -13.48
N ARG A 9 4.66 3.24 -13.47
CA ARG A 9 5.53 2.11 -13.76
C ARG A 9 5.71 1.29 -12.50
N ILE A 10 5.47 -0.01 -12.61
CA ILE A 10 5.57 -0.97 -11.51
C ILE A 10 6.36 -2.15 -12.07
N ASP A 11 7.25 -2.69 -11.26
CA ASP A 11 7.93 -3.93 -11.58
C ASP A 11 6.88 -5.05 -11.85
N PRO A 12 7.01 -5.83 -12.95
CA PRO A 12 6.03 -6.86 -13.28
C PRO A 12 5.85 -7.92 -12.19
N GLU A 13 6.94 -8.36 -11.55
CA GLU A 13 6.90 -9.38 -10.50
C GLU A 13 6.19 -8.83 -9.26
N LEU A 14 6.55 -7.59 -8.85
CA LEU A 14 5.89 -6.90 -7.75
C LEU A 14 4.38 -6.72 -7.99
N LYS A 15 4.00 -6.38 -9.23
CA LYS A 15 2.58 -6.23 -9.60
C LYS A 15 1.83 -7.55 -9.48
N ASP A 16 2.43 -8.64 -9.92
CA ASP A 16 1.79 -9.97 -9.88
C ASP A 16 1.65 -10.47 -8.44
N GLU A 17 2.67 -10.27 -7.60
CA GLU A 17 2.60 -10.56 -6.16
C GLU A 17 1.52 -9.73 -5.47
N ALA A 18 1.51 -8.40 -5.70
CA ALA A 18 0.50 -7.52 -5.14
C ALA A 18 -0.92 -7.94 -5.57
N ASN A 19 -1.14 -8.30 -6.83
CA ASN A 19 -2.44 -8.76 -7.30
C ASN A 19 -2.90 -10.05 -6.64
N LYS A 20 -1.99 -10.99 -6.35
CA LYS A 20 -2.35 -12.22 -5.62
C LYS A 20 -2.84 -11.90 -4.21
N VAL A 21 -2.04 -11.15 -3.46
CA VAL A 21 -2.37 -10.76 -2.07
C VAL A 21 -3.65 -9.94 -2.02
N LEU A 22 -3.79 -8.94 -2.89
CA LEU A 22 -4.99 -8.10 -2.95
C LEU A 22 -6.22 -8.89 -3.40
N GLY A 23 -6.04 -9.85 -4.32
CA GLY A 23 -7.10 -10.73 -4.81
C GLY A 23 -7.68 -11.60 -3.69
N GLU A 24 -6.84 -12.13 -2.79
CA GLU A 24 -7.29 -12.85 -1.60
C GLU A 24 -8.11 -11.97 -0.65
N LEU A 25 -7.83 -10.67 -0.63
CA LEU A 25 -8.59 -9.66 0.13
C LEU A 25 -9.83 -9.14 -0.61
N GLY A 26 -10.11 -9.63 -1.83
CA GLY A 26 -11.22 -9.16 -2.66
C GLY A 26 -11.02 -7.74 -3.22
N LEU A 27 -9.77 -7.28 -3.31
CA LEU A 27 -9.40 -5.95 -3.76
C LEU A 27 -8.73 -6.00 -5.14
N SER A 28 -9.06 -5.03 -5.99
CA SER A 28 -8.27 -4.74 -7.18
C SER A 28 -7.10 -3.83 -6.84
N LEU A 29 -6.04 -3.83 -7.68
CA LEU A 29 -4.91 -2.92 -7.53
C LEU A 29 -5.35 -1.45 -7.46
N SER A 30 -6.29 -1.03 -8.33
CA SER A 30 -6.85 0.34 -8.30
C SER A 30 -7.62 0.63 -7.01
N GLY A 31 -8.34 -0.35 -6.48
CA GLY A 31 -9.03 -0.23 -5.18
C GLY A 31 -8.05 -0.05 -4.04
N ALA A 32 -6.99 -0.87 -4.00
CA ALA A 32 -5.93 -0.77 -3.00
C ALA A 32 -5.19 0.56 -3.05
N VAL A 33 -4.82 1.04 -4.26
CA VAL A 33 -4.21 2.36 -4.45
C VAL A 33 -5.14 3.48 -3.97
N THR A 34 -6.45 3.38 -4.24
CA THR A 34 -7.42 4.36 -3.74
C THR A 34 -7.49 4.37 -2.21
N ILE A 35 -7.47 3.21 -1.57
CA ILE A 35 -7.45 3.09 -0.11
C ILE A 35 -6.17 3.71 0.46
N PHE A 36 -5.01 3.39 -0.13
CA PHE A 36 -3.72 3.95 0.27
C PHE A 36 -3.73 5.49 0.19
N LEU A 37 -4.18 6.06 -0.94
CA LEU A 37 -4.25 7.52 -1.11
C LEU A 37 -5.21 8.17 -0.10
N LYS A 38 -6.32 7.53 0.23
CA LYS A 38 -7.23 8.02 1.30
C LYS A 38 -6.55 8.00 2.66
N ALA A 39 -5.76 6.97 2.97
CA ALA A 39 -4.99 6.89 4.21
C ALA A 39 -3.93 8.00 4.28
N VAL A 40 -3.21 8.26 3.19
CA VAL A 40 -2.26 9.39 3.08
C VAL A 40 -2.95 10.72 3.40
N VAL A 41 -4.12 10.98 2.80
CA VAL A 41 -4.88 12.21 3.05
C VAL A 41 -5.37 12.28 4.50
N ARG A 42 -5.83 11.15 5.07
CA ARG A 42 -6.32 11.11 6.46
C ARG A 42 -5.21 11.39 7.47
N GLU A 43 -4.03 10.84 7.24
CA GLU A 43 -2.90 10.89 8.18
C GLU A 43 -1.96 12.08 7.91
N GLN A 44 -2.18 12.81 6.81
CA GLN A 44 -1.31 13.90 6.37
C GLN A 44 0.17 13.46 6.28
N GLY A 45 0.39 12.21 5.86
CA GLY A 45 1.68 11.53 5.88
C GLY A 45 1.62 10.17 5.18
N LEU A 46 2.72 9.43 5.17
CA LEU A 46 2.73 8.08 4.61
C LEU A 46 2.13 7.10 5.63
N PRO A 47 1.12 6.29 5.26
CA PRO A 47 0.43 5.37 6.16
C PRO A 47 1.19 4.05 6.31
N ILE A 48 2.50 4.14 6.44
CA ILE A 48 3.43 3.04 6.69
C ILE A 48 4.51 3.56 7.63
N ASP A 49 4.92 2.72 8.58
CA ASP A 49 6.01 3.10 9.48
C ASP A 49 7.33 3.08 8.70
N MET A 50 7.94 4.25 8.50
CA MET A 50 9.18 4.39 7.75
C MET A 50 10.37 4.32 8.70
N SER A 51 10.96 3.12 8.81
CA SER A 51 12.19 2.90 9.55
C SER A 51 13.34 2.51 8.63
N ILE A 52 14.53 3.06 8.88
CA ILE A 52 15.78 2.64 8.22
C ILE A 52 16.37 1.40 8.92
N LYS A 53 15.88 1.06 10.12
CA LYS A 53 16.28 -0.15 10.84
C LYS A 53 15.38 -1.30 10.39
N PRO A 54 15.93 -2.48 10.06
CA PRO A 54 15.12 -3.68 10.01
C PRO A 54 14.45 -3.82 11.38
N ASP A 55 13.14 -3.97 11.35
CA ASP A 55 12.28 -3.98 12.51
C ASP A 55 12.90 -4.83 13.63
N LYS A 56 13.37 -4.18 14.70
CA LYS A 56 13.45 -4.86 15.99
C LYS A 56 12.05 -4.74 16.52
N THR A 57 11.22 -5.74 16.22
CA THR A 57 10.02 -6.00 17.00
C THR A 57 10.44 -5.92 18.46
N ASP A 58 9.92 -4.92 19.17
CA ASP A 58 10.17 -4.69 20.57
C ASP A 58 9.76 -5.94 21.37
N GLU A 59 10.75 -6.76 21.75
CA GLU A 59 10.69 -7.57 22.95
C GLU A 59 10.66 -6.63 24.17
N SER A 60 9.47 -6.15 24.52
CA SER A 60 9.10 -5.64 25.86
C SER A 60 7.60 -5.31 25.86
N ASN A 61 6.75 -5.82 26.75
CA ASN A 61 6.98 -6.42 28.05
C ASN A 61 5.61 -6.88 28.60
N ARG A 62 5.39 -8.20 28.68
CA ARG A 62 4.70 -8.98 29.74
C ARG A 62 4.00 -10.23 29.20
#